data_AF-A0AAW5EAH8-F1
#
_entry.id   AF-A0AAW5EAH8-F1
#
_cell.length_a   1.000
_cell.length_b   1.000
_cell.length_c   1.000
_cell.angle_alpha   90.00
_cell.angle_beta   90.00
_cell.angle_gamma   90.00
#
_symmetry.space_group_name_H-M   'P 1'
#
loop_
_entity.id
_entity.type
_entity.pdbx_description
1 polymer ?
#
loop_
_entity_poly.entity_id
_entity_poly.type
_entity_poly.pdbx_seq_one_letter_code
_entity_poly.pdbx_strand_id
1 'polypeptide(L)' 'SFANYVPRVHFHIMARFKEDAFFPECMWGKQQRELKDLNLPSFDEFVIFLKNKMD' A
#
# COMPACT_ATOMS: atom_id res chain seq x y z
N SER A 1 -6.41 7.62 -2.60
CA SER A 1 -7.72 8.13 -3.02
C SER A 1 -7.97 9.39 -2.23
N PHE A 2 -8.38 10.47 -2.86
CA PHE A 2 -8.66 11.75 -2.21
C PHE A 2 -10.12 11.84 -1.75
N ALA A 3 -10.68 10.73 -1.23
CA ALA A 3 -12.08 10.64 -0.82
C ALA A 3 -13.14 10.90 -1.93
N ASN A 4 -12.77 10.79 -3.21
CA ASN A 4 -13.68 11.04 -4.34
C ASN A 4 -14.89 10.09 -4.43
N TYR A 5 -14.78 8.88 -3.84
CA TYR A 5 -15.84 7.86 -3.85
C TYR A 5 -16.45 7.60 -2.46
N VAL A 6 -15.72 7.89 -1.38
CA VAL A 6 -16.17 7.63 0.00
C VAL A 6 -15.98 8.91 0.79
N PRO A 7 -17.07 9.54 1.29
CA PRO A 7 -17.01 10.89 1.87
C PRO A 7 -16.38 10.93 3.27
N ARG A 8 -16.27 9.78 3.95
CA ARG A 8 -15.63 9.70 5.27
C ARG A 8 -14.14 9.98 5.13
N VAL A 9 -13.62 10.91 5.92
CA VAL A 9 -12.18 11.22 5.97
C VAL A 9 -11.38 9.97 6.35
N HIS A 10 -10.34 9.68 5.57
CA HIS A 10 -9.42 8.57 5.79
C HIS A 10 -8.05 8.93 5.19
N PHE A 11 -7.01 8.28 5.70
CA PHE A 11 -5.65 8.43 5.19
C PHE A 11 -5.20 7.14 4.50
N HIS A 12 -4.43 7.29 3.43
CA HIS A 12 -3.70 6.20 2.84
C HIS A 12 -2.22 6.35 3.19
N ILE A 13 -1.68 5.38 3.94
CA ILE A 13 -0.26 5.31 4.27
C ILE A 13 0.27 4.05 3.60
N MET A 14 1.21 4.22 2.67
CA MET A 14 1.70 3.14 1.82
C MET A 14 3.22 3.25 1.67
N ALA A 15 3.94 2.19 1.98
CA ALA A 15 5.36 2.08 1.63
C ALA A 15 5.52 2.00 0.11
N ARG A 16 6.50 2.71 -0.44
CA ARG A 16 6.79 2.77 -1.88
C ARG A 16 8.19 2.26 -2.15
N PHE A 17 8.36 1.58 -3.28
CA PHE A 17 9.64 1.00 -3.69
C PHE A 17 9.92 1.40 -5.14
N LYS A 18 11.20 1.57 -5.48
CA LYS A 18 11.60 2.03 -6.83
C LYS A 18 11.10 1.10 -7.93
N GLU A 19 11.01 -0.20 -7.64
CA GLU A 19 10.58 -1.25 -8.55
C GLU A 19 9.09 -1.60 -8.40
N ASP A 20 8.32 -0.91 -7.55
CA ASP A 20 6.88 -1.18 -7.43
C ASP A 20 6.15 -0.93 -8.76
N ALA A 21 4.99 -1.55 -8.95
CA ALA A 21 4.29 -1.53 -10.25
C ALA A 21 3.89 -0.13 -10.72
N PHE A 22 3.80 0.85 -9.81
CA PHE A 22 3.30 2.19 -10.11
C PHE A 22 4.41 3.25 -10.06
N PHE A 23 5.53 3.03 -9.37
CA PHE A 23 6.55 4.07 -9.17
C PHE A 23 7.16 4.52 -10.52
N PRO A 24 7.28 5.83 -10.82
CA PRO A 24 7.12 6.97 -9.90
C PRO A 24 5.69 7.52 -9.75
N GLU A 25 4.71 6.98 -10.50
CA GLU A 25 3.31 7.38 -10.36
C GLU A 25 2.71 7.01 -8.99
N CYS A 26 1.58 7.64 -8.67
CA CYS A 26 0.78 7.25 -7.52
C CYS A 26 0.09 5.89 -7.74
N MET A 27 -0.30 5.21 -6.66
CA MET A 27 -0.91 3.88 -6.69
C MET A 27 -2.28 3.80 -7.40
N TRP A 28 -2.92 4.95 -7.65
CA TRP A 28 -4.18 5.05 -8.40
C TRP A 28 -3.98 5.63 -9.81
N GLY A 29 -2.73 5.85 -10.20
CA GLY A 29 -2.36 6.38 -11.51
C GLY A 29 -2.13 5.27 -12.53
N LYS A 30 -1.41 5.62 -13.60
CA LYS A 30 -1.05 4.66 -14.64
C LYS A 30 0.00 3.68 -14.09
N GLN A 31 -0.22 2.39 -14.29
CA GLN A 31 0.75 1.35 -13.99
C GLN A 31 1.98 1.47 -14.91
N GLN A 32 3.18 1.36 -14.32
CA GLN A 32 4.47 1.55 -14.99
C GLN A 32 5.16 0.22 -15.31
N ARG A 33 4.87 -0.84 -14.54
CA ARG A 33 5.47 -2.18 -14.66
C ARG A 33 4.44 -3.24 -14.35
N GLU A 34 4.62 -4.46 -14.84
CA GLU A 34 3.75 -5.59 -14.50
C GLU A 34 3.76 -5.87 -12.99
N LEU A 35 2.60 -6.30 -12.49
CA LEU A 35 2.49 -6.72 -11.09
C LEU A 35 3.27 -8.02 -10.92
N LYS A 36 4.16 -8.02 -9.92
CA LYS A 36 4.84 -9.23 -9.51
C LYS A 36 3.96 -9.95 -8.50
N ASP A 37 3.77 -11.25 -8.71
CA ASP A 37 3.28 -12.11 -7.65
C ASP A 37 4.39 -12.23 -6.59
N LEU A 38 4.07 -11.81 -5.38
CA LEU A 38 5.01 -11.82 -4.26
C LEU A 38 4.59 -12.93 -3.32
N ASN A 39 5.49 -13.90 -3.10
CA ASN A 39 5.32 -14.90 -2.06
C ASN A 39 5.62 -14.24 -0.69
N LEU A 40 4.61 -13.57 -0.14
CA LEU A 40 4.72 -12.86 1.14
C LEU A 40 4.29 -13.77 2.31
N PRO A 41 4.83 -13.54 3.53
CA PRO A 41 4.32 -14.14 4.75
C PRO A 41 2.86 -13.79 5.02
N SER A 42 2.26 -14.44 6.02
CA SER A 42 0.89 -14.13 6.43
C SER A 42 0.75 -12.65 6.82
N PHE A 43 -0.37 -12.06 6.40
CA PHE A 43 -0.70 -10.69 6.79
C PHE A 43 -0.88 -10.54 8.31
N ASP A 44 -1.28 -11.60 9.01
CA ASP A 44 -1.48 -11.57 10.47
C ASP A 44 -0.17 -11.26 11.23
N GLU A 45 0.97 -11.77 10.73
CA GLU A 45 2.27 -11.49 11.32
C GLU A 45 2.61 -10.00 11.22
N PHE A 46 2.29 -9.37 10.09
CA PHE A 46 2.47 -7.93 9.90
C PHE A 46 1.56 -7.12 10.85
N VAL A 47 0.33 -7.56 11.06
CA VAL A 47 -0.60 -6.90 12.00
C VAL A 47 -0.07 -6.95 13.43
N ILE A 48 0.46 -8.10 13.87
CA ILE A 48 1.06 -8.25 15.21
C ILE A 48 2.28 -7.33 15.34
N PHE A 49 3.17 -7.33 14.33
CA PHE A 49 4.33 -6.45 14.29
C PHE A 49 3.94 -4.98 14.41
N LEU A 50 2.94 -4.53 13.64
CA LEU A 50 2.50 -3.14 13.62
C LEU A 50 1.90 -2.73 14.97
N LYS A 51 1.04 -3.57 15.58
CA LYS A 51 0.45 -3.29 16.89
C LYS A 51 1.51 -3.07 17.96
N ASN A 52 2.53 -3.95 18.01
CA ASN A 52 3.65 -3.83 18.96
C ASN A 52 4.51 -2.57 18.77
N LYS A 53 4.35 -1.83 17.67
CA LYS A 53 5.05 -0.56 17.39
C LYS A 53 4.20 0.67 17.63
N MET A 54 2.90 0.50 17.86
CA MET A 54 1.96 1.60 18.12
C MET A 54 1.75 1.85 19.61
N ASP A 55 2.19 0.92 20.46
CA ASP A 55 2.29 1.04 21.92
C ASP A 55 3.68 1.57 22.34
#